data_AF-A0A2N4WQA2-F1
#
_entry.id   AF-A0A2N4WQA2-F1
#
_cell.length_a   1.000
_cell.length_b   1.000
_cell.length_c   1.000
_cell.angle_alpha   90.00
_cell.angle_beta   90.00
_cell.angle_gamma   90.00
#
_symmetry.space_group_name_H-M   'P 1'
#
loop_
_entity.id
_entity.type
_entity.pdbx_description
1 polymer ?
#
loop_
_entity_poly.entity_id
_entity_poly.type
_entity_poly.pdbx_seq_one_letter_code
_entity_poly.pdbx_strand_id
1 'polypeptide(L)'
;MANTEHDQIGIPVEPNAAPQPPDEDIDPAAAAFTRLEEEMALMRRAVQQLAAERADIVIPDYDPTLKEMAKQLGAVGGYLKGMTAHPAMQLTPETVADRIAVAAQSARRADQDQIVQSRAELQHATRELRAITNTVRTSADHRTTVVRTALAGALAGALIWSFMPGAIARALPDSWHLPERMATRMLDAPNATEAGIRLIRSHDPEGWKVMQFGARLEAQNREALAACTAKAEKTGAPARCSVMVDHRSDRAL
;
A
#
# COMPACT_ATOMS: atom_id res chain seq x y z
N MET A 1 -39.66 102.09 68.66
CA MET A 1 -39.15 101.57 69.94
C MET A 1 -40.05 100.38 70.27
N ALA A 2 -39.63 99.13 70.08
CA ALA A 2 -38.50 98.37 70.68
C ALA A 2 -38.98 97.58 71.92
N ASN A 3 -38.75 96.26 72.05
CA ASN A 3 -37.49 95.54 72.36
C ASN A 3 -36.93 95.92 73.75
N THR A 4 -36.63 95.00 74.70
CA THR A 4 -36.85 93.53 74.73
C THR A 4 -37.23 93.06 76.17
N GLU A 5 -36.69 92.10 76.96
CA GLU A 5 -35.59 91.09 76.89
C GLU A 5 -35.79 90.00 78.01
N HIS A 6 -35.31 88.76 77.83
CA HIS A 6 -35.20 87.66 78.84
C HIS A 6 -36.52 87.11 79.46
N ASP A 7 -36.59 85.96 80.18
CA ASP A 7 -35.56 85.05 80.73
C ASP A 7 -35.97 83.53 80.67
N GLN A 8 -35.21 82.65 81.34
CA GLN A 8 -35.31 81.17 81.44
C GLN A 8 -36.52 80.69 82.30
N ILE A 9 -36.69 79.41 82.68
CA ILE A 9 -35.92 78.64 83.69
C ILE A 9 -36.13 77.13 83.46
N GLY A 10 -35.08 76.31 83.64
CA GLY A 10 -35.17 74.85 83.69
C GLY A 10 -35.30 74.31 85.11
N ILE A 11 -35.88 73.12 85.29
CA ILE A 11 -36.12 72.49 86.60
C ILE A 11 -34.98 71.51 86.96
N PRO A 12 -34.51 71.44 88.23
CA PRO A 12 -33.20 70.86 88.54
C PRO A 12 -33.21 69.37 88.91
N VAL A 13 -32.00 68.79 88.95
CA VAL A 13 -31.67 67.65 89.83
C VAL A 13 -31.06 68.22 91.10
N GLU A 14 -31.60 67.89 92.27
CA GLU A 14 -31.16 68.45 93.54
C GLU A 14 -30.89 67.37 94.61
N PRO A 15 -29.74 67.47 95.28
CA PRO A 15 -29.61 67.05 96.66
C PRO A 15 -28.93 68.15 97.53
N ASN A 16 -29.50 68.48 98.71
CA ASN A 16 -28.97 68.09 100.03
C ASN A 16 -29.41 69.00 101.21
N ALA A 17 -29.80 68.37 102.32
CA ALA A 17 -29.74 68.83 103.72
C ALA A 17 -30.34 70.18 104.21
N ALA A 18 -31.56 70.07 104.78
CA ALA A 18 -31.91 70.41 106.19
C ALA A 18 -31.95 71.90 106.66
N PRO A 19 -32.56 72.24 107.83
CA PRO A 19 -33.31 71.39 108.80
C PRO A 19 -34.70 71.89 109.29
N GLN A 20 -35.69 70.97 109.37
CA GLN A 20 -36.72 70.83 110.44
C GLN A 20 -37.82 71.93 110.61
N PRO A 21 -38.89 71.67 111.40
CA PRO A 21 -39.87 70.57 111.38
C PRO A 21 -41.33 71.15 111.42
N PRO A 22 -42.42 70.43 111.82
CA PRO A 22 -42.75 68.98 111.78
C PRO A 22 -43.54 68.58 110.49
N ASP A 23 -44.41 67.56 110.35
CA ASP A 23 -44.95 66.44 111.20
C ASP A 23 -45.40 65.27 110.27
N GLU A 24 -45.83 64.12 110.83
CA GLU A 24 -46.28 62.89 110.11
C GLU A 24 -47.79 62.56 110.43
N ASP A 25 -48.55 61.62 109.84
CA ASP A 25 -48.34 60.20 109.46
C ASP A 25 -49.25 59.76 108.26
N ILE A 26 -48.74 58.91 107.34
CA ILE A 26 -49.53 57.98 106.49
C ILE A 26 -48.74 56.68 106.25
N ASP A 27 -49.41 55.52 106.38
CA ASP A 27 -48.82 54.17 106.24
C ASP A 27 -48.34 53.85 104.79
N PRO A 28 -47.05 53.45 104.59
CA PRO A 28 -46.52 53.10 103.26
C PRO A 28 -47.18 51.87 102.62
N ALA A 29 -47.82 50.98 103.37
CA ALA A 29 -48.52 49.84 102.80
C ALA A 29 -49.74 50.27 101.95
N ALA A 30 -50.45 51.31 102.38
CA ALA A 30 -51.61 51.83 101.65
C ALA A 30 -51.21 52.41 100.27
N ALA A 31 -50.07 53.09 100.21
CA ALA A 31 -49.52 53.67 98.96
C ALA A 31 -49.08 52.62 97.92
N ALA A 32 -48.82 51.38 98.34
CA ALA A 32 -48.50 50.29 97.42
C ALA A 32 -49.76 49.70 96.74
N PHE A 33 -50.87 49.59 97.47
CA PHE A 33 -52.11 49.02 96.92
C PHE A 33 -52.80 49.95 95.93
N THR A 34 -52.87 51.27 96.19
CA THR A 34 -53.49 52.24 95.26
C THR A 34 -52.83 52.21 93.89
N ARG A 35 -51.48 52.19 93.83
CA ARG A 35 -50.72 52.06 92.59
C ARG A 35 -51.01 50.77 91.83
N LEU A 36 -51.24 49.67 92.53
CA LEU A 36 -51.53 48.37 91.92
C LEU A 36 -52.97 48.32 91.38
N GLU A 37 -53.92 48.99 92.03
CA GLU A 37 -55.27 49.22 91.50
C GLU A 37 -55.24 50.11 90.25
N GLU A 38 -54.41 51.16 90.21
CA GLU A 38 -54.21 52.01 89.02
C GLU A 38 -53.64 51.22 87.83
N GLU A 39 -52.59 50.42 88.04
CA GLU A 39 -52.00 49.58 87.00
C GLU A 39 -53.00 48.50 86.49
N MET A 40 -53.81 47.89 87.38
CA MET A 40 -54.89 46.98 86.97
C MET A 40 -56.04 47.69 86.24
N ALA A 41 -56.39 48.93 86.61
CA ALA A 41 -57.39 49.72 85.90
C ALA A 41 -56.94 50.05 84.47
N LEU A 42 -55.66 50.39 84.29
CA LEU A 42 -55.06 50.58 82.96
C LEU A 42 -55.06 49.29 82.14
N MET A 43 -54.63 48.16 82.70
CA MET A 43 -54.63 46.88 81.97
C MET A 43 -56.05 46.45 81.59
N ARG A 44 -57.03 46.60 82.48
CA ARG A 44 -58.44 46.31 82.20
C ARG A 44 -58.98 47.17 81.06
N ARG A 45 -58.63 48.46 81.03
CA ARG A 45 -59.02 49.39 79.96
C ARG A 45 -58.36 49.02 78.61
N ALA A 46 -57.10 48.61 78.62
CA ALA A 46 -56.40 48.14 77.43
C ALA A 46 -56.99 46.84 76.87
N VAL A 47 -57.33 45.87 77.73
CA VAL A 47 -58.02 44.63 77.31
C VAL A 47 -59.42 44.93 76.78
N GLN A 48 -60.15 45.89 77.36
CA GLN A 48 -61.46 46.33 76.85
C GLN A 48 -61.36 47.03 75.49
N GLN A 49 -60.32 47.84 75.24
CA GLN A 49 -60.03 48.41 73.92
C GLN A 49 -59.73 47.31 72.89
N LEU A 50 -58.78 46.41 73.20
CA LEU A 50 -58.40 45.31 72.30
C LEU A 50 -59.56 44.35 72.01
N ALA A 51 -60.45 44.12 72.99
CA ALA A 51 -61.67 43.34 72.81
C ALA A 51 -62.72 44.06 71.94
N ALA A 52 -62.83 45.39 72.03
CA ALA A 52 -63.69 46.19 71.18
C ALA A 52 -63.20 46.22 69.73
N GLU A 53 -61.89 46.43 69.50
CA GLU A 53 -61.29 46.29 68.16
C GLU A 53 -61.51 44.87 67.60
N ARG A 54 -61.28 43.83 68.42
CA ARG A 54 -61.50 42.42 68.04
C ARG A 54 -62.95 42.10 67.68
N ALA A 55 -63.93 42.82 68.22
CA ALA A 55 -65.34 42.65 67.89
C ALA A 55 -65.72 43.27 66.53
N ASP A 56 -64.94 44.24 66.03
CA ASP A 56 -65.14 44.88 64.72
C ASP A 56 -64.32 44.21 63.59
N ILE A 57 -63.50 43.19 63.90
CA ILE A 57 -62.82 42.39 62.88
C ILE A 57 -63.83 41.46 62.19
N VAL A 58 -64.50 42.01 61.17
CA VAL A 58 -65.20 41.23 60.15
C VAL A 58 -64.17 40.35 59.44
N ILE A 59 -64.18 39.05 59.74
CA ILE A 59 -63.37 38.06 59.04
C ILE A 59 -63.83 38.04 57.58
N PRO A 60 -62.97 38.37 56.59
CA PRO A 60 -63.37 38.36 55.20
C PRO A 60 -63.70 36.94 54.74
N ASP A 61 -64.74 36.77 53.92
CA ASP A 61 -65.04 35.48 53.33
C ASP A 61 -64.00 35.13 52.25
N TYR A 62 -63.07 34.26 52.60
CA TYR A 62 -62.04 33.72 51.70
C TYR A 62 -62.51 32.46 50.95
N ASP A 63 -63.69 31.93 51.23
CA ASP A 63 -64.22 30.76 50.54
C ASP A 63 -64.36 30.96 49.00
N PRO A 64 -64.76 32.15 48.46
CA PRO A 64 -64.70 32.40 47.01
C PRO A 64 -63.26 32.46 46.45
N THR A 65 -62.30 33.04 47.16
CA THR A 65 -60.90 33.10 46.66
C THR A 65 -60.22 31.74 46.72
N LEU A 66 -60.47 30.95 47.77
CA LEU A 66 -60.00 29.57 47.88
C LEU A 66 -60.60 28.66 46.79
N LYS A 67 -61.88 28.85 46.42
CA LYS A 67 -62.51 28.13 45.30
C LYS A 67 -61.88 28.50 43.96
N GLU A 68 -61.56 29.77 43.71
CA GLU A 68 -60.85 30.16 42.48
C GLU A 68 -59.41 29.62 42.45
N MET A 69 -58.69 29.65 43.58
CA MET A 69 -57.35 29.03 43.67
C MET A 69 -57.40 27.53 43.42
N ALA A 70 -58.37 26.81 43.99
CA ALA A 70 -58.57 25.38 43.75
C ALA A 70 -58.91 25.08 42.28
N LYS A 71 -59.74 25.93 41.66
CA LYS A 71 -60.08 25.87 40.22
C LYS A 71 -58.86 26.12 39.33
N GLN A 72 -57.97 27.05 39.68
CA GLN A 72 -56.73 27.27 38.93
C GLN A 72 -55.70 26.15 39.14
N LEU A 73 -55.57 25.58 40.34
CA LEU A 73 -54.78 24.36 40.56
C LEU A 73 -55.34 23.18 39.74
N GLY A 74 -56.67 23.04 39.66
CA GLY A 74 -57.33 22.06 38.80
C GLY A 74 -57.03 22.26 37.31
N ALA A 75 -57.05 23.50 36.83
CA ALA A 75 -56.68 23.85 35.46
C ALA A 75 -55.19 23.54 35.18
N VAL A 76 -54.27 23.93 36.06
CA VAL A 76 -52.83 23.64 35.97
C VAL A 76 -52.58 22.11 35.98
N GLY A 77 -53.28 21.36 36.82
CA GLY A 77 -53.25 19.90 36.82
C GLY A 77 -53.77 19.31 35.50
N GLY A 78 -54.79 19.92 34.90
CA GLY A 78 -55.29 19.58 33.55
C GLY A 78 -54.25 19.84 32.45
N TYR A 79 -53.59 20.99 32.46
CA TYR A 79 -52.51 21.32 31.51
C TYR A 79 -51.29 20.39 31.68
N LEU A 80 -50.85 20.12 32.92
CA LEU A 80 -49.78 19.16 33.20
C LEU A 80 -50.15 17.76 32.70
N LYS A 81 -51.38 17.29 32.95
CA LYS A 81 -51.87 16.01 32.43
C LYS A 81 -51.87 15.98 30.90
N GLY A 82 -52.30 17.07 30.26
CA GLY A 82 -52.22 17.26 28.81
C GLY A 82 -50.79 17.16 28.27
N MET A 83 -49.83 17.84 28.92
CA MET A 83 -48.40 17.77 28.57
C MET A 83 -47.82 16.37 28.78
N THR A 84 -48.16 15.66 29.85
CA THR A 84 -47.74 14.25 30.05
C THR A 84 -48.34 13.28 29.02
N ALA A 85 -49.47 13.65 28.40
CA ALA A 85 -50.07 12.89 27.31
C ALA A 85 -49.49 13.23 25.92
N HIS A 86 -48.60 14.23 25.80
CA HIS A 86 -47.98 14.57 24.51
C HIS A 86 -46.80 13.62 24.19
N PRO A 87 -46.69 13.09 22.96
CA PRO A 87 -45.63 12.13 22.58
C PRO A 87 -44.20 12.60 22.82
N ALA A 88 -43.97 13.92 22.88
CA ALA A 88 -42.66 14.51 23.12
C ALA A 88 -42.01 14.06 24.45
N MET A 89 -42.79 13.72 25.48
CA MET A 89 -42.24 13.18 26.75
C MET A 89 -42.06 11.65 26.76
N GLN A 90 -42.54 10.94 25.73
CA GLN A 90 -42.26 9.51 25.53
C GLN A 90 -41.03 9.29 24.64
N LEU A 91 -40.67 10.28 23.81
CA LEU A 91 -39.41 10.34 23.07
C LEU A 91 -38.29 10.92 23.94
N THR A 92 -37.92 10.20 25.01
CA THR A 92 -36.78 10.59 25.86
C THR A 92 -35.48 10.51 25.04
N PRO A 93 -34.47 11.36 25.30
CA PRO A 93 -33.23 11.35 24.53
C PRO A 93 -32.50 10.00 24.61
N GLU A 94 -32.67 9.23 25.69
CA GLU A 94 -32.16 7.87 25.83
C GLU A 94 -32.84 6.91 24.83
N THR A 95 -34.17 6.93 24.74
CA THR A 95 -34.91 6.07 23.79
C THR A 95 -34.63 6.43 22.33
N VAL A 96 -34.29 7.69 22.05
CA VAL A 96 -33.84 8.15 20.73
C VAL A 96 -32.39 7.71 20.47
N ALA A 97 -31.50 7.82 21.45
CA ALA A 97 -30.12 7.35 21.37
C ALA A 97 -30.03 5.83 21.17
N ASP A 98 -30.84 5.03 21.87
CA ASP A 98 -30.93 3.58 21.69
C ASP A 98 -31.41 3.21 20.28
N ARG A 99 -32.44 3.89 19.77
CA ARG A 99 -32.92 3.70 18.40
C ARG A 99 -31.85 4.05 17.36
N ILE A 100 -31.10 5.14 17.58
CA ILE A 100 -29.96 5.52 16.73
C ILE A 100 -28.83 4.49 16.85
N ALA A 101 -28.52 3.98 18.03
CA ALA A 101 -27.48 2.96 18.25
C ALA A 101 -27.84 1.64 17.56
N VAL A 102 -29.09 1.17 17.69
CA VAL A 102 -29.60 -0.02 16.99
C VAL A 102 -29.59 0.17 15.48
N ALA A 103 -30.07 1.31 14.97
CA ALA A 103 -30.07 1.62 13.53
C ALA A 103 -28.65 1.77 12.96
N ALA A 104 -27.72 2.39 13.69
CA ALA A 104 -26.33 2.49 13.32
C ALA A 104 -25.61 1.12 13.37
N GLN A 105 -26.00 0.24 14.30
CA GLN A 105 -25.45 -1.12 14.38
C GLN A 105 -26.00 -2.04 13.29
N SER A 106 -27.27 -1.90 12.87
CA SER A 106 -27.80 -2.63 11.71
C SER A 106 -27.24 -2.11 10.39
N ALA A 107 -27.09 -0.79 10.22
CA ALA A 107 -26.42 -0.19 9.07
C ALA A 107 -24.97 -0.69 8.97
N ARG A 108 -24.18 -0.62 10.06
CA ARG A 108 -22.80 -1.12 10.09
C ARG A 108 -22.68 -2.62 9.79
N ARG A 109 -23.69 -3.45 10.12
CA ARG A 109 -23.71 -4.87 9.72
C ARG A 109 -23.92 -5.01 8.21
N ALA A 110 -24.90 -4.32 7.64
CA ALA A 110 -25.13 -4.33 6.19
C ALA A 110 -23.91 -3.81 5.41
N ASP A 111 -23.26 -2.74 5.90
CA ASP A 111 -21.99 -2.23 5.34
C ASP A 111 -20.86 -3.27 5.46
N GLN A 112 -20.75 -3.96 6.59
CA GLN A 112 -19.75 -5.02 6.79
C GLN A 112 -19.96 -6.19 5.84
N ASP A 113 -21.20 -6.64 5.64
CA ASP A 113 -21.53 -7.73 4.71
C ASP A 113 -21.22 -7.33 3.25
N GLN A 114 -21.59 -6.10 2.84
CA GLN A 114 -21.22 -5.51 1.54
C GLN A 114 -19.69 -5.43 1.35
N ILE A 115 -18.95 -5.03 2.38
CA ILE A 115 -17.48 -4.95 2.36
C ILE A 115 -16.84 -6.35 2.31
N VAL A 116 -17.42 -7.35 2.98
CA VAL A 116 -16.94 -8.74 2.92
C VAL A 116 -17.20 -9.35 1.53
N GLN A 117 -18.40 -9.15 0.97
CA GLN A 117 -18.76 -9.64 -0.36
C GLN A 117 -17.88 -9.01 -1.45
N SER A 118 -17.79 -7.68 -1.49
CA SER A 118 -16.94 -6.98 -2.47
C SER A 118 -15.45 -7.33 -2.34
N ARG A 119 -14.95 -7.60 -1.12
CA ARG A 119 -13.60 -8.17 -0.92
C ARG A 119 -13.47 -9.58 -1.47
N ALA A 120 -14.47 -10.44 -1.31
CA ALA A 120 -14.45 -11.79 -1.85
C ALA A 120 -14.46 -11.78 -3.40
N GLU A 121 -15.27 -10.92 -4.01
CA GLU A 121 -15.34 -10.69 -5.46
C GLU A 121 -14.01 -10.13 -6.00
N LEU A 122 -13.45 -9.09 -5.37
CA LEU A 122 -12.12 -8.55 -5.73
C LEU A 122 -11.02 -9.60 -5.58
N GLN A 123 -11.07 -10.46 -4.56
CA GLN A 123 -10.15 -11.59 -4.41
C GLN A 123 -10.38 -12.70 -5.44
N HIS A 124 -11.60 -12.88 -5.95
CA HIS A 124 -11.89 -13.80 -7.06
C HIS A 124 -11.30 -13.27 -8.36
N ALA A 125 -11.68 -12.05 -8.76
CA ALA A 125 -11.16 -11.38 -9.94
C ALA A 125 -9.63 -11.27 -9.91
N THR A 126 -9.02 -10.96 -8.75
CA THR A 126 -7.55 -10.95 -8.60
C THR A 126 -6.91 -12.34 -8.77
N ARG A 127 -7.59 -13.42 -8.37
CA ARG A 127 -7.13 -14.79 -8.59
C ARG A 127 -7.24 -15.20 -10.06
N GLU A 128 -8.35 -14.86 -10.73
CA GLU A 128 -8.55 -15.11 -12.16
C GLU A 128 -7.57 -14.31 -13.02
N LEU A 129 -7.41 -13.00 -12.74
CA LEU A 129 -6.41 -12.16 -13.40
C LEU A 129 -4.98 -12.68 -13.20
N ARG A 130 -4.65 -13.22 -12.02
CA ARG A 130 -3.35 -13.90 -11.80
C ARG A 130 -3.24 -15.22 -12.56
N ALA A 131 -4.30 -16.02 -12.64
CA ALA A 131 -4.28 -17.28 -13.41
C ALA A 131 -4.11 -17.02 -14.91
N ILE A 132 -4.82 -16.03 -15.46
CA ILE A 132 -4.70 -15.58 -16.85
C ILE A 132 -3.32 -14.95 -17.08
N THR A 133 -2.86 -14.06 -16.20
CA THR A 133 -1.53 -13.43 -16.34
C THR A 133 -0.42 -14.47 -16.27
N ASN A 134 -0.50 -15.47 -15.39
CA ASN A 134 0.52 -16.50 -15.27
C ASN A 134 0.56 -17.42 -16.52
N THR A 135 -0.60 -17.82 -17.06
CA THR A 135 -0.66 -18.64 -18.28
C THR A 135 -0.24 -17.87 -19.54
N VAL A 136 -0.57 -16.58 -19.65
CA VAL A 136 -0.11 -15.71 -20.74
C VAL A 136 1.40 -15.42 -20.64
N ARG A 137 1.90 -15.08 -19.45
CA ARG A 137 3.31 -14.66 -19.24
C ARG A 137 4.29 -15.81 -19.43
N THR A 138 3.93 -17.02 -18.96
CA THR A 138 4.70 -18.24 -19.28
C THR A 138 4.66 -18.56 -20.77
N SER A 139 3.49 -18.49 -21.41
CA SER A 139 3.35 -18.77 -22.85
C SER A 139 4.15 -17.81 -23.75
N ALA A 140 4.25 -16.53 -23.38
CA ALA A 140 4.97 -15.53 -24.16
C ALA A 140 6.51 -15.66 -24.01
N ASP A 141 7.00 -15.75 -22.78
CA ASP A 141 8.44 -15.60 -22.47
C ASP A 141 9.23 -16.91 -22.69
N HIS A 142 8.58 -18.07 -22.55
CA HIS A 142 9.19 -19.34 -22.93
C HIS A 142 9.35 -19.49 -24.45
N ARG A 143 8.40 -19.00 -25.26
CA ARG A 143 8.48 -19.12 -26.73
C ARG A 143 9.67 -18.36 -27.31
N THR A 144 9.91 -17.12 -26.88
CA THR A 144 11.05 -16.32 -27.35
C THR A 144 12.39 -16.95 -26.95
N THR A 145 12.48 -17.48 -25.73
CA THR A 145 13.67 -18.15 -25.21
C THR A 145 13.95 -19.46 -25.95
N VAL A 146 12.94 -20.34 -26.11
CA VAL A 146 13.07 -21.62 -26.82
C VAL A 146 13.38 -21.42 -28.31
N VAL A 147 12.77 -20.43 -28.97
CA VAL A 147 13.09 -20.12 -30.38
C VAL A 147 14.52 -19.58 -30.52
N ARG A 148 15.00 -18.76 -29.57
CA ARG A 148 16.39 -18.28 -29.55
C ARG A 148 17.39 -19.41 -29.32
N THR A 149 17.15 -20.32 -28.37
CA THR A 149 18.05 -21.45 -28.13
C THR A 149 18.02 -22.47 -29.27
N ALA A 150 16.87 -22.70 -29.89
CA ALA A 150 16.74 -23.54 -31.08
C ALA A 150 17.50 -22.94 -32.29
N LEU A 151 17.37 -21.64 -32.55
CA LEU A 151 18.12 -20.95 -33.60
C LEU A 151 19.63 -20.96 -33.33
N ALA A 152 20.05 -20.67 -32.09
CA ALA A 152 21.46 -20.71 -31.70
C ALA A 152 22.05 -22.12 -31.84
N GLY A 153 21.32 -23.15 -31.41
CA GLY A 153 21.72 -24.55 -31.58
C GLY A 153 21.79 -24.99 -33.03
N ALA A 154 20.84 -24.58 -33.87
CA ALA A 154 20.84 -24.88 -35.31
C ALA A 154 22.01 -24.20 -36.03
N LEU A 155 22.29 -22.92 -35.73
CA LEU A 155 23.43 -22.18 -36.29
C LEU A 155 24.77 -22.78 -35.83
N ALA A 156 24.92 -23.09 -34.54
CA ALA A 156 26.12 -23.75 -34.02
C ALA A 156 26.33 -25.12 -34.65
N GLY A 157 25.26 -25.93 -34.78
CA GLY A 157 25.27 -27.22 -35.46
C GLY A 157 25.70 -27.12 -36.91
N ALA A 158 25.15 -26.16 -37.67
CA ALA A 158 25.51 -25.92 -39.07
C ALA A 158 26.98 -25.48 -39.24
N LEU A 159 27.48 -24.61 -38.37
CA LEU A 159 28.89 -24.17 -38.37
C LEU A 159 29.84 -25.34 -38.05
N ILE A 160 29.52 -26.14 -37.04
CA ILE A 160 30.28 -27.34 -36.69
C ILE A 160 30.27 -28.33 -37.85
N TRP A 161 29.11 -28.62 -38.45
CA TRP A 161 28.97 -29.56 -39.56
C TRP A 161 29.66 -29.12 -40.85
N SER A 162 29.85 -27.80 -41.05
CA SER A 162 30.62 -27.24 -42.16
C SER A 162 32.13 -27.42 -41.97
N PHE A 163 32.65 -27.12 -40.77
CA PHE A 163 34.09 -27.16 -40.49
C PHE A 163 34.62 -28.58 -40.20
N MET A 164 33.87 -29.36 -39.42
CA MET A 164 34.31 -30.64 -38.86
C MET A 164 34.76 -31.67 -39.93
N PRO A 165 34.08 -31.88 -41.06
CA PRO A 165 34.51 -32.86 -42.07
C PRO A 165 35.90 -32.53 -42.65
N GLY A 166 36.18 -31.26 -42.93
CA GLY A 166 37.46 -30.81 -43.49
C GLY A 166 38.61 -30.80 -42.48
N ALA A 167 38.31 -30.67 -41.19
CA ALA A 167 39.30 -30.83 -40.11
C ALA A 167 39.60 -32.33 -39.86
N ILE A 168 38.56 -33.15 -39.72
CA ILE A 168 38.68 -34.61 -39.51
C ILE A 168 39.46 -35.26 -40.67
N ALA A 169 39.15 -34.93 -41.93
CA ALA A 169 39.82 -35.51 -43.09
C ALA A 169 41.34 -35.22 -43.19
N ARG A 170 41.87 -34.29 -42.37
CA ARG A 170 43.31 -33.98 -42.24
C ARG A 170 43.95 -34.48 -40.93
N ALA A 171 43.16 -35.01 -40.00
CA ALA A 171 43.60 -35.45 -38.68
C ALA A 171 43.58 -36.99 -38.52
N LEU A 172 43.15 -37.72 -39.54
CA LEU A 172 43.23 -39.18 -39.59
C LEU A 172 44.59 -39.67 -40.14
N PRO A 173 44.99 -40.92 -39.87
CA PRO A 173 46.26 -41.47 -40.34
C PRO A 173 46.38 -41.51 -41.88
N ASP A 174 47.58 -41.18 -42.39
CA ASP A 174 47.88 -41.11 -43.83
C ASP A 174 47.55 -42.42 -44.57
N SER A 175 47.67 -43.56 -43.89
CA SER A 175 47.40 -44.91 -44.44
C SER A 175 45.97 -45.15 -44.92
N TRP A 176 45.03 -44.23 -44.66
CA TRP A 176 43.65 -44.33 -45.16
C TRP A 176 43.42 -43.59 -46.49
N HIS A 177 44.40 -42.79 -46.96
CA HIS A 177 44.37 -42.03 -48.22
C HIS A 177 43.05 -41.26 -48.44
N LEU A 178 42.59 -40.60 -47.37
CA LEU A 178 41.32 -39.88 -47.32
C LEU A 178 41.29 -38.64 -48.23
N PRO A 179 42.32 -37.77 -48.25
CA PRO A 179 42.40 -36.65 -49.18
C PRO A 179 42.38 -37.09 -50.65
N GLU A 180 43.08 -38.16 -51.01
CA GLU A 180 43.16 -38.68 -52.38
C GLU A 180 41.81 -39.29 -52.80
N ARG A 181 41.16 -40.05 -51.91
CA ARG A 181 39.79 -40.56 -52.10
C ARG A 181 38.71 -39.47 -52.08
N MET A 182 39.03 -38.28 -51.61
CA MET A 182 38.18 -37.10 -51.72
C MET A 182 38.42 -36.40 -53.07
N ALA A 183 39.69 -36.22 -53.46
CA ALA A 183 40.08 -35.64 -54.73
C ALA A 183 39.55 -36.44 -55.93
N THR A 184 39.61 -37.79 -55.92
CA THR A 184 39.02 -38.60 -56.99
C THR A 184 37.53 -38.38 -57.15
N ARG A 185 36.77 -38.26 -56.05
CA ARG A 185 35.32 -38.01 -56.10
C ARG A 185 35.00 -36.57 -56.51
N MET A 186 35.75 -35.58 -56.03
CA MET A 186 35.55 -34.17 -56.41
C MET A 186 35.94 -33.88 -57.86
N LEU A 187 36.91 -34.62 -58.42
CA LEU A 187 37.38 -34.49 -59.80
C LEU A 187 36.76 -35.55 -60.74
N ASP A 188 35.74 -36.30 -60.28
CA ASP A 188 35.08 -37.39 -61.00
C ASP A 188 36.07 -38.29 -61.79
N ALA A 189 37.12 -38.73 -61.10
CA ALA A 189 38.27 -39.41 -61.67
C ALA A 189 38.33 -40.88 -61.21
N PRO A 190 38.61 -41.83 -62.13
CA PRO A 190 38.49 -43.27 -61.85
C PRO A 190 39.52 -43.80 -60.84
N ASN A 191 40.64 -43.09 -60.65
CA ASN A 191 41.69 -43.44 -59.69
C ASN A 191 42.52 -42.19 -59.31
N ALA A 192 43.32 -42.30 -58.25
CA ALA A 192 44.11 -41.18 -57.72
C ALA A 192 45.17 -40.66 -58.71
N THR A 193 45.72 -41.51 -59.59
CA THR A 193 46.68 -41.11 -60.62
C THR A 193 46.02 -40.18 -61.64
N GLU A 194 44.83 -40.52 -62.14
CA GLU A 194 44.10 -39.67 -63.09
C GLU A 194 43.63 -38.36 -62.45
N ALA A 195 43.22 -38.40 -61.17
CA ALA A 195 42.92 -37.19 -60.40
C ALA A 195 44.14 -36.26 -60.30
N GLY A 196 45.32 -36.81 -60.02
CA GLY A 196 46.59 -36.07 -59.99
C GLY A 196 46.98 -35.51 -61.35
N ILE A 197 46.89 -36.31 -62.43
CA ILE A 197 47.18 -35.88 -63.80
C ILE A 197 46.23 -34.74 -64.22
N ARG A 198 44.93 -34.87 -63.94
CA ARG A 198 43.93 -33.83 -64.21
C ARG A 198 44.25 -32.55 -63.45
N LEU A 199 44.60 -32.64 -62.17
CA LEU A 199 44.95 -31.49 -61.33
C LEU A 199 46.22 -30.78 -61.85
N ILE A 200 47.31 -31.51 -62.06
CA ILE A 200 48.58 -30.96 -62.57
C ILE A 200 48.37 -30.28 -63.92
N ARG A 201 47.73 -30.96 -64.88
CA ARG A 201 47.45 -30.41 -66.22
C ARG A 201 46.57 -29.15 -66.18
N SER A 202 45.66 -29.05 -65.21
CA SER A 202 44.77 -27.89 -65.05
C SER A 202 45.43 -26.69 -64.37
N HIS A 203 46.46 -26.91 -63.55
CA HIS A 203 47.14 -25.85 -62.79
C HIS A 203 48.43 -25.37 -63.48
N ASP A 204 49.21 -26.30 -64.04
CA ASP A 204 50.42 -26.02 -64.81
C ASP A 204 50.46 -26.86 -66.10
N PRO A 205 49.87 -26.36 -67.20
CA PRO A 205 49.86 -27.07 -68.48
C PRO A 205 51.24 -27.11 -69.16
N GLU A 206 52.19 -26.23 -68.80
CA GLU A 206 53.54 -26.22 -69.39
C GLU A 206 54.46 -27.19 -68.64
N GLY A 207 54.46 -27.19 -67.30
CA GLY A 207 55.11 -28.20 -66.48
C GLY A 207 54.61 -29.61 -66.80
N TRP A 208 53.32 -29.78 -67.09
CA TRP A 208 52.78 -31.06 -67.58
C TRP A 208 53.40 -31.51 -68.92
N LYS A 209 53.73 -30.59 -69.85
CA LYS A 209 54.49 -30.94 -71.06
C LYS A 209 55.92 -31.36 -70.74
N VAL A 210 56.59 -30.66 -69.82
CA VAL A 210 57.96 -31.00 -69.39
C VAL A 210 58.00 -32.38 -68.72
N MET A 211 57.02 -32.71 -67.87
CA MET A 211 56.89 -34.03 -67.26
C MET A 211 56.66 -35.13 -68.32
N GLN A 212 55.76 -34.91 -69.28
CA GLN A 212 55.54 -35.84 -70.39
C GLN A 212 56.78 -36.00 -71.29
N PHE A 213 57.54 -34.93 -71.53
CA PHE A 213 58.79 -35.00 -72.28
C PHE A 213 59.83 -35.84 -71.54
N GLY A 214 60.01 -35.64 -70.23
CA GLY A 214 60.89 -36.45 -69.39
C GLY A 214 60.51 -37.93 -69.41
N ALA A 215 59.23 -38.25 -69.21
CA ALA A 215 58.74 -39.63 -69.26
C ALA A 215 58.90 -40.28 -70.66
N ARG A 216 58.72 -39.52 -71.74
CA ARG A 216 58.95 -39.98 -73.12
C ARG A 216 60.45 -40.24 -73.36
N LEU A 217 61.32 -39.35 -72.89
CA LEU A 217 62.78 -39.47 -73.01
C LEU A 217 63.30 -40.69 -72.23
N GLU A 218 62.80 -40.91 -71.01
CA GLU A 218 63.13 -42.10 -70.22
C GLU A 218 62.66 -43.39 -70.91
N ALA A 219 61.40 -43.43 -71.40
CA ALA A 219 60.87 -44.59 -72.11
C ALA A 219 61.66 -44.92 -73.39
N GLN A 220 62.10 -43.90 -74.14
CA GLN A 220 62.94 -44.07 -75.35
C GLN A 220 64.37 -44.53 -75.04
N ASN A 221 64.90 -44.24 -73.84
CA ASN A 221 66.30 -44.48 -73.50
C ASN A 221 66.49 -45.49 -72.34
N ARG A 222 65.43 -46.22 -71.95
CA ARG A 222 65.36 -47.01 -70.71
C ARG A 222 66.59 -47.88 -70.46
N GLU A 223 67.01 -48.66 -71.44
CA GLU A 223 68.17 -49.57 -71.31
C GLU A 223 69.49 -48.81 -71.17
N ALA A 224 69.69 -47.76 -71.99
CA ALA A 224 70.88 -46.93 -71.94
C ALA A 224 71.00 -46.17 -70.61
N LEU A 225 69.87 -45.64 -70.10
CA LEU A 225 69.79 -44.97 -68.80
C LEU A 225 70.04 -45.96 -67.65
N ALA A 226 69.41 -47.15 -67.66
CA ALA A 226 69.61 -48.17 -66.63
C ALA A 226 71.06 -48.71 -66.59
N ALA A 227 71.69 -48.90 -67.75
CA ALA A 227 73.11 -49.24 -67.83
C ALA A 227 74.00 -48.09 -67.30
N CYS A 228 73.58 -46.84 -67.50
CA CYS A 228 74.27 -45.66 -67.00
C CYS A 228 74.14 -45.43 -65.49
N THR A 229 72.95 -45.61 -64.90
CA THR A 229 72.77 -45.52 -63.43
C THR A 229 73.54 -46.62 -62.74
N ALA A 230 73.41 -47.87 -63.19
CA ALA A 230 74.19 -49.00 -62.67
C ALA A 230 75.71 -48.82 -62.84
N LYS A 231 76.16 -48.06 -63.84
CA LYS A 231 77.58 -47.66 -63.97
C LYS A 231 77.95 -46.58 -62.94
N ALA A 232 77.15 -45.52 -62.82
CA ALA A 232 77.40 -44.43 -61.88
C ALA A 232 77.47 -44.92 -60.43
N GLU A 233 76.52 -45.78 -60.02
CA GLU A 233 76.49 -46.47 -58.73
C GLU A 233 77.76 -47.29 -58.48
N LYS A 234 78.15 -48.15 -59.44
CA LYS A 234 79.36 -48.99 -59.33
C LYS A 234 80.66 -48.19 -59.27
N THR A 235 80.70 -46.97 -59.83
CA THR A 235 81.88 -46.10 -59.78
C THR A 235 81.84 -45.03 -58.69
N GLY A 236 80.72 -44.87 -57.97
CA GLY A 236 80.50 -43.78 -57.02
C GLY A 236 80.61 -42.38 -57.64
N ALA A 237 80.40 -42.24 -58.95
CA ALA A 237 80.79 -41.07 -59.74
C ALA A 237 79.82 -40.82 -60.92
N PRO A 238 79.62 -39.56 -61.36
CA PRO A 238 78.70 -39.25 -62.46
C PRO A 238 79.07 -39.93 -63.78
N ALA A 239 78.17 -40.78 -64.30
CA ALA A 239 78.30 -41.36 -65.64
C ALA A 239 77.86 -40.36 -66.72
N ARG A 240 78.61 -40.29 -67.83
CA ARG A 240 78.25 -39.50 -69.01
C ARG A 240 77.56 -40.40 -70.04
N CYS A 241 76.39 -39.99 -70.53
CA CYS A 241 75.45 -40.84 -71.27
C CYS A 241 74.90 -40.10 -72.48
N SER A 242 74.75 -40.81 -73.61
CA SER A 242 74.04 -40.30 -74.79
C SER A 242 72.55 -40.62 -74.67
N VAL A 243 71.69 -39.62 -74.81
CA VAL A 243 70.24 -39.81 -74.98
C VAL A 243 69.82 -39.58 -76.42
N MET A 244 68.99 -40.47 -76.95
CA MET A 244 68.27 -40.31 -78.20
C MET A 244 67.03 -39.46 -77.97
N VAL A 245 66.79 -38.48 -78.84
CA VAL A 245 65.60 -37.61 -78.81
C VAL A 245 64.93 -37.71 -80.18
N ASP A 246 63.77 -38.36 -80.24
CA ASP A 246 62.99 -38.51 -81.48
C ASP A 246 62.16 -37.25 -81.76
N HIS A 247 62.37 -36.61 -82.92
CA HIS A 247 61.61 -35.46 -83.38
C HIS A 247 60.25 -35.90 -83.98
N ARG A 248 59.41 -36.49 -83.14
CA ARG A 248 58.04 -36.84 -83.51
C ARG A 248 57.17 -35.57 -83.50
N SER A 249 56.85 -35.03 -84.68
CA SER A 249 55.94 -33.90 -84.78
C SER A 249 54.53 -34.27 -84.30
N ASP A 250 53.89 -33.35 -83.58
CA ASP A 250 52.60 -33.60 -82.94
C ASP A 250 51.47 -33.76 -83.95
N ARG A 251 51.20 -35.01 -84.36
CA ARG A 251 49.94 -35.39 -85.00
C ARG A 251 48.92 -35.68 -83.90
N ALA A 252 48.13 -34.66 -83.57
CA ALA A 252 47.19 -34.67 -82.45
C ALA A 252 46.11 -35.77 -82.56
N LEU A 253 45.68 -36.22 -81.38
CA LEU A 253 44.39 -36.82 -81.05
C LEU A 253 43.75 -35.92 -79.98
#